data_AF-Q5P8H8-F1
#
_entry.id   AF-Q5P8H8-F1
#
_cell.length_a   1.000
_cell.length_b   1.000
_cell.length_c   1.000
_cell.angle_alpha   90.00
_cell.angle_beta   90.00
_cell.angle_gamma   90.00
#
_symmetry.space_group_name_H-M   'P 1'
#
loop_
_entity.id
_entity.type
_entity.pdbx_description
1 polymer ?
#
loop_
_entity_poly.entity_id
_entity_poly.type
_entity_poly.pdbx_seq_one_letter_code
_entity_poly.pdbx_strand_id
1 'polypeptide(L)'
;MDPCRRTVVLLSCCRSSMRSTLLPSNNRWRTMMSVNDKAQRSRLLTPEELGMVVKLHRELRQWSQEQLGELSGLSTRTIQRVEGGKASDLDTRRALARAFEIEDIDAFNKPYVIPTEDELNASKEKFDKENITLQALPLSTGKELASLVELASMDLSTPAFELCREADECFAELVDYFRDYRDCADIYSQRDKFSIYDVLQEHIDALDALGVSLRYATRKMVVKGGVPDAKPMPVTVLYVIAFPRGKEPTEFATPRSMPLRW
;
A
#
# COMPACT_ATOMS: atom_id res chain seq x y z
N MET A 1 -9.14 -22.39 3.71
CA MET A 1 -9.30 -21.17 2.89
C MET A 1 -8.59 -20.06 3.65
N ASP A 2 -7.33 -19.78 3.30
CA ASP A 2 -6.51 -18.78 3.99
C ASP A 2 -7.01 -17.37 3.67
N PRO A 3 -7.45 -16.57 4.66
CA PRO A 3 -7.83 -15.17 4.44
C PRO A 3 -6.62 -14.22 4.42
N CYS A 4 -5.40 -14.74 4.54
CA CYS A 4 -4.22 -13.97 4.91
C CYS A 4 -3.20 -13.94 3.76
N ARG A 5 -3.47 -13.20 2.68
CA ARG A 5 -2.48 -12.74 1.68
C ARG A 5 -3.05 -11.74 0.65
N ARG A 6 -4.02 -10.90 1.04
CA ARG A 6 -4.45 -9.76 0.21
C ARG A 6 -3.69 -8.52 0.65
N THR A 7 -2.51 -8.32 0.07
CA THR A 7 -1.80 -7.04 0.22
C THR A 7 -2.43 -6.05 -0.75
N VAL A 8 -3.47 -5.35 -0.30
CA VAL A 8 -4.05 -4.23 -1.05
C VAL A 8 -3.16 -3.02 -0.80
N VAL A 9 -2.37 -2.64 -1.79
CA VAL A 9 -1.61 -1.39 -1.74
C VAL A 9 -2.57 -0.24 -2.07
N LEU A 10 -2.67 0.75 -1.19
CA LEU A 10 -3.42 1.97 -1.48
C LEU A 10 -2.52 2.92 -2.30
N LEU A 11 -2.92 3.19 -3.54
CA LEU A 11 -2.30 4.25 -4.31
C LEU A 11 -2.93 5.59 -3.91
N SER A 12 -2.31 6.26 -2.93
CA SER A 12 -2.67 7.64 -2.62
C SER A 12 -2.00 8.58 -3.61
N CYS A 13 -2.79 9.31 -4.40
CA CYS A 13 -2.31 10.21 -5.46
C CYS A 13 -1.69 11.54 -4.94
N CYS A 14 -1.21 11.61 -3.70
CA CYS A 14 -0.65 12.84 -3.11
C CYS A 14 0.85 12.67 -2.80
N ARG A 15 1.71 12.89 -3.81
CA ARG A 15 3.10 13.31 -3.61
C ARG A 15 3.20 14.82 -3.82
N SER A 16 2.70 15.62 -2.88
CA SER A 16 3.10 17.04 -2.76
C SER A 16 2.72 17.61 -1.38
N SER A 17 3.76 18.02 -0.64
CA SER A 17 3.75 18.95 0.49
C SER A 17 2.99 18.56 1.77
N MET A 18 3.74 18.04 2.75
CA MET A 18 3.52 18.40 4.16
C MET A 18 4.75 19.17 4.66
N ARG A 19 4.89 20.41 4.19
CA ARG A 19 5.57 21.46 4.98
C ARG A 19 4.61 21.89 6.09
N SER A 20 5.15 22.02 7.30
CA SER A 20 4.46 22.50 8.48
C SER A 20 3.79 23.84 8.22
N THR A 21 2.49 23.94 8.49
CA THR A 21 1.83 25.22 8.71
C THR A 21 1.09 25.15 10.03
N LEU A 22 1.63 25.90 11.00
CA LEU A 22 0.98 26.25 12.25
C LEU A 22 -0.39 26.87 11.96
N LEU A 23 -1.45 26.34 12.58
CA LEU A 23 -2.77 26.97 12.60
C LEU A 23 -2.85 27.93 13.79
N PRO A 24 -3.27 29.20 13.60
CA PRO A 24 -3.58 30.07 14.72
C PRO A 24 -4.95 29.75 15.33
N SER A 25 -5.03 30.08 16.62
CA SER A 25 -6.11 29.87 17.58
C SER A 25 -7.46 30.45 17.17
N ASN A 26 -8.50 29.63 17.21
CA ASN A 26 -9.64 29.81 18.13
C ASN A 26 -10.64 28.67 17.90
N ASN A 27 -10.89 27.84 18.92
CA ASN A 27 -12.15 27.11 19.13
C ASN A 27 -12.07 26.33 20.46
N ARG A 28 -12.35 27.06 21.54
CA ARG A 28 -12.28 26.64 22.95
C ARG A 28 -13.41 25.71 23.40
N TRP A 29 -14.10 25.01 22.48
CA TRP A 29 -15.32 24.25 22.81
C TRP A 29 -15.38 22.80 22.27
N ARG A 30 -14.26 22.24 21.76
CA ARG A 30 -14.24 20.84 21.24
C ARG A 30 -13.51 19.81 22.11
N THR A 31 -12.91 20.23 23.23
CA THR A 31 -11.95 19.38 23.96
C THR A 31 -12.58 18.51 25.07
N MET A 32 -13.85 18.72 25.45
CA MET A 32 -14.48 17.93 26.53
C MET A 32 -15.18 16.64 26.09
N MET A 33 -15.43 16.42 24.79
CA MET A 33 -16.08 15.18 24.29
C MET A 33 -15.11 14.12 23.76
N SER A 34 -13.79 14.36 23.71
CA SER A 34 -12.82 13.43 23.12
C SER A 34 -11.96 12.65 24.12
N VAL A 35 -11.88 13.08 25.39
CA VAL A 35 -11.00 12.44 26.39
C VAL A 35 -11.72 11.33 27.14
N ASN A 36 -13.01 11.51 27.43
CA ASN A 36 -13.78 10.56 28.24
C ASN A 36 -14.12 9.26 27.48
N ASP A 37 -14.34 9.35 26.16
CA ASP A 37 -14.64 8.18 25.31
C ASP A 37 -13.36 7.36 24.99
N LYS A 38 -12.20 7.99 24.92
CA LYS A 38 -10.91 7.29 24.74
C LYS A 38 -10.43 6.58 26.02
N ALA A 39 -10.70 7.15 27.20
CA ALA A 39 -10.33 6.57 28.48
C ALA A 39 -11.14 5.30 28.82
N GLN A 40 -12.39 5.19 28.34
CA GLN A 40 -13.24 4.01 28.51
C GLN A 40 -12.80 2.82 27.61
N ARG A 41 -11.99 3.07 26.58
CA ARG A 41 -11.68 2.12 25.49
C ARG A 41 -10.27 1.56 25.51
N SER A 42 -9.39 2.09 26.37
CA SER A 42 -8.04 1.58 26.53
C SER A 42 -8.08 0.32 27.41
N ARG A 43 -7.81 -0.85 26.82
CA ARG A 43 -7.76 -2.13 27.55
C ARG A 43 -6.46 -2.88 27.29
N LEU A 44 -6.09 -3.77 28.20
CA LEU A 44 -4.98 -4.69 27.97
C LEU A 44 -5.33 -5.69 26.85
N LEU A 45 -4.31 -6.15 26.15
CA LEU A 45 -4.43 -7.28 25.23
C LEU A 45 -4.88 -8.51 26.03
N THR A 46 -5.84 -9.26 25.46
CA THR A 46 -6.15 -10.58 26.01
C THR A 46 -4.97 -11.52 25.79
N PRO A 47 -4.85 -12.62 26.57
CA PRO A 47 -3.81 -13.62 26.34
C PRO A 47 -3.78 -14.14 24.89
N GLU A 48 -4.94 -14.31 24.27
CA GLU A 48 -5.08 -14.76 22.87
C GLU A 48 -4.56 -13.71 21.89
N GLU A 49 -4.91 -12.44 22.07
CA GLU A 49 -4.41 -11.33 21.25
C GLU A 49 -2.90 -11.17 21.38
N LEU A 50 -2.38 -11.25 22.60
CA LEU A 50 -0.94 -11.24 22.85
C LEU A 50 -0.25 -12.40 22.14
N GLY A 51 -0.81 -13.60 22.23
CA GLY A 51 -0.30 -14.79 21.54
C GLY A 51 -0.24 -14.61 20.02
N MET A 52 -1.29 -14.04 19.43
CA MET A 52 -1.33 -13.71 18.00
C MET A 52 -0.26 -12.69 17.61
N VAL A 53 -0.10 -11.61 18.39
CA VAL A 53 0.91 -10.58 18.13
C VAL A 53 2.32 -11.15 18.22
N VAL A 54 2.62 -11.95 19.24
CA VAL A 54 3.93 -12.60 19.43
C VAL A 54 4.24 -13.53 18.26
N LYS A 55 3.28 -14.38 17.88
CA LYS A 55 3.42 -15.30 16.75
C LYS A 55 3.66 -14.54 15.44
N LEU A 56 2.91 -13.48 15.20
CA LEU A 56 3.07 -12.63 14.01
C LEU A 56 4.48 -12.02 13.95
N HIS A 57 4.96 -11.41 15.05
CA HIS A 57 6.30 -10.83 15.10
C HIS A 57 7.41 -11.86 14.85
N ARG A 58 7.23 -13.08 15.38
CA ARG A 58 8.13 -14.20 15.16
C ARG A 58 8.17 -14.63 13.68
N GLU A 59 7.00 -14.80 13.07
CA GLU A 59 6.88 -15.22 11.67
C GLU A 59 7.39 -14.16 10.69
N LEU A 60 7.13 -12.87 10.96
CA LEU A 60 7.67 -11.75 10.17
C LEU A 60 9.21 -11.74 10.15
N ARG A 61 9.84 -12.20 11.23
CA ARG A 61 11.30 -12.33 11.34
C ARG A 61 11.83 -13.71 10.93
N GLN A 62 10.93 -14.60 10.48
CA GLN A 62 11.24 -15.98 10.11
C GLN A 62 11.90 -16.79 11.23
N TRP A 63 11.57 -16.49 12.50
CA TRP A 63 12.13 -17.19 13.64
C TRP A 63 11.34 -18.46 13.98
N SER A 64 12.04 -19.51 14.39
CA SER A 64 11.43 -20.66 15.06
C SER A 64 11.04 -20.29 16.51
N GLN A 65 10.16 -21.09 17.12
CA GLN A 65 9.80 -20.89 18.54
C GLN A 65 11.00 -21.08 19.46
N GLU A 66 11.95 -21.93 19.08
CA GLU A 66 13.20 -22.17 19.80
C GLU A 66 14.10 -20.92 19.72
N GLN A 67 14.27 -20.35 18.53
CA GLN A 67 15.03 -19.12 18.34
C GLN A 67 14.46 -17.95 19.14
N LEU A 68 13.14 -17.77 19.15
CA LEU A 68 12.52 -16.73 19.99
C LEU A 68 12.74 -17.01 21.49
N GLY A 69 12.70 -18.28 21.90
CA GLY A 69 13.02 -18.68 23.27
C GLY A 69 14.44 -18.27 23.66
N GLU A 70 15.43 -18.60 22.83
CA GLU A 70 16.82 -18.22 23.04
C GLU A 70 17.01 -16.69 23.12
N LEU A 71 16.47 -15.94 22.16
CA LEU A 71 16.59 -14.48 22.11
C LEU A 71 15.90 -13.77 23.29
N SER A 72 14.79 -14.32 23.78
CA SER A 72 14.07 -13.76 24.93
C SER A 72 14.56 -14.27 26.27
N GLY A 73 15.44 -15.29 26.30
CA GLY A 73 15.81 -15.98 27.53
C GLY A 73 14.67 -16.79 28.15
N LEU A 74 13.68 -17.18 27.35
CA LEU A 74 12.51 -17.97 27.76
C LEU A 74 12.61 -19.40 27.22
N SER A 75 11.96 -20.35 27.88
CA SER A 75 11.88 -21.71 27.34
C SER A 75 10.97 -21.77 26.10
N THR A 76 11.27 -22.66 25.14
CA THR A 76 10.40 -22.93 23.98
C THR A 76 8.96 -23.27 24.41
N ARG A 77 8.80 -23.96 25.55
CA ARG A 77 7.48 -24.27 26.15
C ARG A 77 6.73 -23.00 26.58
N THR A 78 7.45 -22.00 27.10
CA THR A 78 6.88 -20.69 27.44
C THR A 78 6.37 -19.98 26.19
N ILE A 79 7.18 -19.96 25.13
CA ILE A 79 6.79 -19.39 23.82
C ILE A 79 5.52 -20.06 23.29
N GLN A 80 5.49 -21.39 23.24
CA GLN A 80 4.32 -22.15 22.81
C GLN A 80 3.07 -21.85 23.63
N ARG A 81 3.21 -21.70 24.95
CA ARG A 81 2.09 -21.31 25.82
C ARG A 81 1.57 -19.92 25.50
N VAL A 82 2.46 -18.94 25.33
CA VAL A 82 2.11 -17.56 25.00
C VAL A 82 1.42 -17.51 23.64
N GLU A 83 2.01 -18.10 22.61
CA GLU A 83 1.42 -18.17 21.26
C GLU A 83 0.09 -18.96 21.23
N GLY A 84 -0.07 -19.91 22.15
CA GLY A 84 -1.32 -20.65 22.37
C GLY A 84 -2.38 -19.91 23.18
N GLY A 85 -2.20 -18.61 23.45
CA GLY A 85 -3.17 -17.76 24.13
C GLY A 85 -3.28 -18.00 25.63
N LYS A 86 -2.26 -18.58 26.28
CA LYS A 86 -2.25 -18.73 27.74
C LYS A 86 -1.69 -17.49 28.41
N ALA A 87 -2.24 -17.16 29.58
CA ALA A 87 -1.76 -16.04 30.39
C ALA A 87 -0.25 -16.16 30.68
N SER A 88 0.43 -15.04 30.55
CA SER A 88 1.84 -14.84 30.88
C SER A 88 1.99 -13.69 31.87
N ASP A 89 3.04 -13.77 32.68
CA ASP A 89 3.41 -12.72 33.62
C ASP A 89 4.05 -11.50 32.92
N LEU A 90 4.21 -10.43 33.68
CA LEU A 90 4.75 -9.16 33.17
C LEU A 90 6.20 -9.32 32.70
N ASP A 91 7.00 -10.13 33.38
CA ASP A 91 8.41 -10.32 33.04
C ASP A 91 8.59 -11.11 31.74
N THR A 92 7.76 -12.14 31.50
CA THR A 92 7.70 -12.83 30.21
C THR A 92 7.37 -11.85 29.08
N ARG A 93 6.39 -10.96 29.30
CA ARG A 93 5.99 -9.95 28.32
C ARG A 93 7.12 -8.94 28.03
N ARG A 94 7.83 -8.49 29.06
CA ARG A 94 9.00 -7.61 28.92
C ARG A 94 10.15 -8.29 28.19
N ALA A 95 10.41 -9.56 28.48
CA ALA A 95 11.42 -10.36 27.79
C ALA A 95 11.11 -10.48 26.29
N LEU A 96 9.85 -10.71 25.93
CA LEU A 96 9.38 -10.72 24.54
C LEU A 96 9.53 -9.34 23.86
N ALA A 97 9.14 -8.26 24.54
CA ALA A 97 9.29 -6.90 24.01
C ALA A 97 10.77 -6.58 23.69
N ARG A 98 11.69 -6.95 24.58
CA ARG A 98 13.14 -6.82 24.37
C ARG A 98 13.64 -7.67 23.20
N ALA A 99 13.23 -8.93 23.11
CA ALA A 99 13.62 -9.82 22.02
C ALA A 99 13.15 -9.33 20.64
N PHE A 100 12.02 -8.60 20.60
CA PHE A 100 11.52 -7.97 19.39
C PHE A 100 12.09 -6.56 19.13
N GLU A 101 13.00 -6.10 19.98
CA GLU A 101 13.61 -4.77 19.91
C GLU A 101 12.57 -3.64 19.96
N ILE A 102 11.51 -3.83 20.73
CA ILE A 102 10.49 -2.80 20.96
C ILE A 102 11.04 -1.80 21.97
N GLU A 103 11.09 -0.52 21.60
CA GLU A 103 11.64 0.57 22.42
C GLU A 103 11.00 0.62 23.82
N ASP A 104 9.68 0.44 23.88
CA ASP A 104 8.93 0.38 25.13
C ASP A 104 8.87 -1.07 25.65
N ILE A 105 9.65 -1.34 26.69
CA ILE A 105 9.72 -2.65 27.37
C ILE A 105 8.35 -3.06 27.94
N ASP A 106 7.49 -2.10 28.30
CA ASP A 106 6.15 -2.35 28.82
C ASP A 106 5.08 -2.30 27.73
N ALA A 107 5.46 -2.36 26.45
CA ALA A 107 4.52 -2.38 25.33
C ALA A 107 3.41 -3.43 25.51
N PHE A 108 3.70 -4.66 25.93
CA PHE A 108 2.67 -5.69 26.10
C PHE A 108 1.92 -5.63 27.45
N ASN A 109 2.25 -4.65 28.29
CA ASN A 109 1.69 -4.47 29.63
C ASN A 109 0.82 -3.21 29.77
N LYS A 110 0.73 -2.38 28.73
CA LYS A 110 -0.05 -1.15 28.73
C LYS A 110 -1.38 -1.29 27.98
N PRO A 111 -2.41 -0.51 28.35
CA PRO A 111 -3.67 -0.50 27.62
C PRO A 111 -3.52 0.03 26.18
N TYR A 112 -4.22 -0.60 25.24
CA TYR A 112 -4.33 -0.19 23.85
C TYR A 112 -5.75 0.24 23.52
N VAL A 113 -5.87 1.21 22.62
CA VAL A 113 -7.15 1.54 21.97
C VAL A 113 -7.29 0.57 20.80
N ILE A 114 -8.01 -0.53 21.03
CA ILE A 114 -8.25 -1.55 20.02
C ILE A 114 -9.63 -1.25 19.41
N PRO A 115 -9.72 -0.97 18.10
CA PRO A 115 -11.00 -0.75 17.43
C PRO A 115 -11.90 -1.97 17.58
N THR A 116 -13.20 -1.76 17.77
CA THR A 116 -14.16 -2.87 17.82
C THR A 116 -14.33 -3.51 16.44
N GLU A 117 -14.89 -4.72 16.40
CA GLU A 117 -15.20 -5.39 15.12
C GLU A 117 -16.13 -4.53 14.25
N ASP A 118 -17.13 -3.89 14.86
CA ASP A 118 -18.03 -2.95 14.16
C ASP A 118 -17.29 -1.74 13.61
N GLU A 119 -16.31 -1.19 14.32
CA GLU A 119 -15.50 -0.06 13.86
C GLU A 119 -14.53 -0.46 12.74
N LEU A 120 -13.95 -1.66 12.82
CA LEU A 120 -13.14 -2.23 11.75
C LEU A 120 -13.98 -2.45 10.49
N ASN A 121 -15.18 -3.01 10.65
CA ASN A 121 -16.13 -3.23 9.56
C ASN A 121 -16.58 -1.89 8.96
N ALA A 122 -16.96 -0.91 9.79
CA ALA A 122 -17.34 0.42 9.31
C ALA A 122 -16.17 1.14 8.60
N SER A 123 -14.93 0.97 9.09
CA SER A 123 -13.74 1.51 8.44
C SER A 123 -13.48 0.84 7.09
N LYS A 124 -13.67 -0.48 7.01
CA LYS A 124 -13.57 -1.24 5.77
C LYS A 124 -14.66 -0.88 4.77
N GLU A 125 -15.91 -0.78 5.22
CA GLU A 125 -17.03 -0.34 4.38
C GLU A 125 -16.83 1.07 3.84
N LYS A 126 -16.35 1.98 4.69
CA LYS A 126 -15.99 3.34 4.26
C LYS A 126 -14.88 3.30 3.22
N PHE A 127 -13.84 2.49 3.44
CA PHE A 127 -12.78 2.29 2.47
C PHE A 127 -13.30 1.75 1.14
N ASP A 128 -14.14 0.71 1.14
CA ASP A 128 -14.73 0.08 -0.05
C ASP A 128 -15.70 1.01 -0.79
N LYS A 129 -16.35 1.92 -0.05
CA LYS A 129 -17.21 2.97 -0.59
C LYS A 129 -16.38 4.07 -1.28
N GLU A 130 -15.22 4.41 -0.73
CA GLU A 130 -14.36 5.48 -1.23
C GLU A 130 -13.37 5.00 -2.30
N ASN A 131 -13.01 3.71 -2.29
CA ASN A 131 -12.00 3.11 -3.16
C ASN A 131 -12.55 1.97 -4.00
N ILE A 132 -11.86 1.68 -5.09
CA ILE A 132 -12.07 0.51 -5.92
C ILE A 132 -10.76 -0.28 -5.98
N THR A 133 -10.88 -1.57 -5.76
CA THR A 133 -9.76 -2.52 -5.93
C THR A 133 -9.67 -2.94 -7.38
N LEU A 134 -8.49 -2.81 -7.96
CA LEU A 134 -8.15 -3.22 -9.32
C LEU A 134 -7.19 -4.40 -9.26
N GLN A 135 -7.33 -5.31 -10.23
CA GLN A 135 -6.38 -6.41 -10.42
C GLN A 135 -5.08 -5.87 -11.02
N ALA A 136 -3.96 -6.23 -10.41
CA ALA A 136 -2.63 -5.82 -10.81
C ALA A 136 -2.02 -6.87 -11.75
N LEU A 137 -2.11 -6.64 -13.05
CA LEU A 137 -1.62 -7.54 -14.08
C LEU A 137 -0.13 -7.32 -14.33
N PRO A 138 0.67 -8.37 -14.61
CA PRO A 138 2.07 -8.21 -14.98
C PRO A 138 2.17 -7.41 -16.27
N LEU A 139 3.06 -6.42 -16.32
CA LEU A 139 3.40 -5.69 -17.54
C LEU A 139 4.78 -6.16 -17.99
N SER A 140 4.82 -7.05 -18.98
CA SER A 140 6.05 -7.77 -19.32
C SER A 140 6.58 -7.47 -20.72
N THR A 141 5.79 -6.84 -21.59
CA THR A 141 6.23 -6.58 -22.97
C THR A 141 5.96 -5.16 -23.44
N GLY A 142 6.87 -4.61 -24.25
CA GLY A 142 6.73 -3.28 -24.85
C GLY A 142 5.52 -3.17 -25.78
N LYS A 143 5.19 -4.25 -26.50
CA LYS A 143 3.98 -4.33 -27.35
C LYS A 143 2.68 -4.25 -26.54
N GLU A 144 2.62 -4.94 -25.40
CA GLU A 144 1.48 -4.89 -24.49
C GLU A 144 1.32 -3.47 -23.94
N LEU A 145 2.41 -2.86 -23.47
CA LEU A 145 2.39 -1.48 -22.99
C LEU A 145 1.92 -0.51 -24.08
N ALA A 146 2.47 -0.57 -25.29
CA ALA A 146 2.04 0.27 -26.39
C ALA A 146 0.53 0.13 -26.67
N SER A 147 0.02 -1.11 -26.71
CA SER A 147 -1.40 -1.38 -26.96
C SER A 147 -2.29 -0.80 -25.85
N LEU A 148 -1.85 -0.86 -24.59
CA LEU A 148 -2.56 -0.28 -23.45
C LEU A 148 -2.55 1.25 -23.51
N VAL A 149 -1.42 1.83 -23.90
CA VAL A 149 -1.21 3.27 -24.03
C VAL A 149 -2.10 3.87 -25.12
N GLU A 150 -2.22 3.21 -26.27
CA GLU A 150 -3.12 3.62 -27.35
C GLU A 150 -4.60 3.62 -26.93
N LEU A 151 -5.00 2.68 -26.06
CA LEU A 151 -6.37 2.56 -25.58
C LEU A 151 -6.69 3.50 -24.41
N ALA A 152 -5.67 4.05 -23.77
CA ALA A 152 -5.79 4.88 -22.58
C ALA A 152 -5.96 6.36 -22.97
N SER A 153 -6.92 7.02 -22.33
CA SER A 153 -7.09 8.48 -22.45
C SER A 153 -6.17 9.25 -21.51
N MET A 154 -5.70 8.59 -20.45
CA MET A 154 -4.79 9.14 -19.45
C MET A 154 -4.11 8.00 -18.70
N ASP A 155 -3.03 8.33 -18.00
CA ASP A 155 -2.30 7.39 -17.16
C ASP A 155 -2.15 7.92 -15.73
N LEU A 156 -2.05 6.99 -14.78
CA LEU A 156 -1.53 7.25 -13.44
C LEU A 156 -0.33 6.34 -13.24
N SER A 157 0.84 6.94 -13.38
CA SER A 157 2.11 6.22 -13.37
C SER A 157 2.95 6.67 -12.18
N THR A 158 3.23 5.74 -11.26
CA THR A 158 3.92 6.04 -10.01
C THR A 158 4.64 4.80 -9.49
N PRO A 159 5.81 4.95 -8.86
CA PRO A 159 6.38 3.87 -8.06
C PRO A 159 5.58 3.67 -6.77
N ALA A 160 5.40 2.41 -6.36
CA ALA A 160 4.75 2.04 -5.09
C ALA A 160 5.73 1.98 -3.91
N PHE A 161 7.02 2.21 -4.16
CA PHE A 161 8.09 2.19 -3.17
C PHE A 161 9.14 3.25 -3.53
N GLU A 162 10.14 3.43 -2.68
CA GLU A 162 11.26 4.32 -2.97
C GLU A 162 12.24 3.64 -3.93
N LEU A 163 12.36 4.19 -5.14
CA LEU A 163 13.32 3.74 -6.15
C LEU A 163 14.71 4.29 -5.84
N CYS A 164 15.75 3.54 -6.20
CA CYS A 164 17.08 4.14 -6.32
C CYS A 164 17.07 5.16 -7.47
N ARG A 165 18.03 6.10 -7.44
CA ARG A 165 18.09 7.17 -8.44
C ARG A 165 18.08 6.66 -9.88
N GLU A 166 18.88 5.63 -10.17
CA GLU A 166 18.98 5.04 -11.51
C GLU A 166 17.65 4.42 -11.97
N ALA A 167 16.94 3.72 -11.08
CA ALA A 167 15.64 3.15 -11.40
C ALA A 167 14.53 4.21 -11.52
N ASP A 168 14.64 5.30 -10.75
CA ASP A 168 13.71 6.43 -10.83
C ASP A 168 13.86 7.18 -12.17
N GLU A 169 15.11 7.42 -12.61
CA GLU A 169 15.42 7.99 -13.92
C GLU A 169 14.89 7.09 -15.05
N CYS A 170 15.15 5.77 -15.00
CA CYS A 170 14.65 4.83 -16.00
C CYS A 170 13.12 4.74 -16.05
N PHE A 171 12.45 4.77 -14.88
CA PHE A 171 10.99 4.77 -14.82
C PHE A 171 10.40 6.08 -15.37
N ALA A 172 11.02 7.23 -15.08
CA ALA A 172 10.61 8.51 -15.63
C ALA A 172 10.75 8.54 -17.16
N GLU A 173 11.87 8.07 -17.71
CA GLU A 173 12.10 7.97 -19.15
C GLU A 173 11.04 7.09 -19.83
N LEU A 174 10.73 5.93 -19.26
CA LEU A 174 9.64 5.06 -19.75
C LEU A 174 8.31 5.81 -19.79
N VAL A 175 7.98 6.51 -18.71
CA VAL A 175 6.72 7.25 -18.55
C VAL A 175 6.60 8.38 -19.55
N ASP A 176 7.66 9.17 -19.72
CA ASP A 176 7.67 10.26 -20.68
C ASP A 176 7.56 9.71 -22.11
N TYR A 177 8.33 8.66 -22.43
CA TYR A 177 8.32 8.05 -23.76
C TYR A 177 6.94 7.53 -24.17
N PHE A 178 6.25 6.78 -23.30
CA PHE A 178 4.92 6.28 -23.67
C PHE A 178 3.85 7.39 -23.69
N ARG A 179 4.01 8.46 -22.91
CA ARG A 179 3.10 9.61 -22.96
C ARG A 179 3.23 10.35 -24.28
N ASP A 180 4.46 10.58 -24.72
CA ASP A 180 4.74 11.15 -26.04
C ASP A 180 4.17 10.26 -27.15
N TYR A 181 4.36 8.93 -27.03
CA TYR A 181 3.78 7.98 -27.97
C TYR A 181 2.25 8.05 -28.01
N ARG A 182 1.57 8.12 -26.87
CA ARG A 182 0.10 8.24 -26.79
C ARG A 182 -0.41 9.44 -27.59
N ASP A 183 0.28 10.56 -27.50
CA ASP A 183 -0.15 11.83 -28.09
C ASP A 183 0.00 11.85 -29.63
N CYS A 184 0.77 10.93 -30.21
CA CYS A 184 1.02 10.84 -31.65
C CYS A 184 0.81 9.44 -32.26
N ALA A 185 0.20 8.51 -31.53
CA ALA A 185 0.08 7.10 -31.92
C ALA A 185 -0.66 6.89 -33.25
N ASP A 186 -1.54 7.81 -33.63
CA ASP A 186 -2.32 7.81 -34.88
C ASP A 186 -1.49 8.14 -36.13
N ILE A 187 -0.32 8.77 -35.94
CA ILE A 187 0.58 9.14 -37.04
C ILE A 187 1.48 7.97 -37.45
N TYR A 188 1.68 6.99 -36.56
CA TYR A 188 2.53 5.83 -36.83
C TYR A 188 1.84 4.79 -37.70
N SER A 189 2.52 4.34 -38.77
CA SER A 189 2.08 3.16 -39.49
C SER A 189 2.21 1.90 -38.62
N GLN A 190 1.45 0.85 -38.92
CA GLN A 190 1.54 -0.42 -38.19
C GLN A 190 2.95 -1.03 -38.19
N ARG A 191 3.74 -0.73 -39.23
CA ARG A 191 5.14 -1.17 -39.31
C ARG A 191 6.04 -0.34 -38.39
N ASP A 192 5.84 0.97 -38.34
CA ASP A 192 6.68 1.87 -37.53
C ASP A 192 6.45 1.65 -36.03
N LYS A 193 5.28 1.13 -35.63
CA LYS A 193 5.01 0.76 -34.23
C LYS A 193 5.95 -0.32 -33.69
N PHE A 194 6.57 -1.15 -34.54
CA PHE A 194 7.52 -2.16 -34.06
C PHE A 194 8.74 -1.52 -33.36
N SER A 195 9.27 -0.41 -33.88
CA SER A 195 10.38 0.28 -33.21
C SER A 195 9.94 0.89 -31.87
N ILE A 196 8.67 1.31 -31.76
CA ILE A 196 8.11 1.76 -30.48
C ILE A 196 8.07 0.60 -29.47
N TYR A 197 7.67 -0.60 -29.92
CA TYR A 197 7.63 -1.78 -29.06
C TYR A 197 9.01 -2.15 -28.54
N ASP A 198 10.03 -2.06 -29.40
CA ASP A 198 11.41 -2.37 -29.05
C ASP A 198 11.95 -1.38 -28.00
N VAL A 199 11.76 -0.08 -28.19
CA VAL A 199 12.20 0.94 -27.20
C VAL A 199 11.48 0.78 -25.86
N LEU A 200 10.16 0.54 -25.88
CA LEU A 200 9.41 0.26 -24.64
C LEU A 200 9.91 -1.01 -23.95
N GLN A 201 10.30 -2.04 -24.72
CA GLN A 201 10.87 -3.26 -24.15
C GLN A 201 12.22 -2.98 -23.49
N GLU A 202 13.09 -2.18 -24.12
CA GLU A 202 14.40 -1.82 -23.55
C GLU A 202 14.26 -1.15 -22.18
N HIS A 203 13.30 -0.23 -22.02
CA HIS A 203 13.01 0.39 -20.73
C HIS A 203 12.46 -0.61 -19.69
N ILE A 204 11.58 -1.52 -20.09
CA ILE A 204 11.05 -2.57 -19.20
C ILE A 204 12.18 -3.49 -18.72
N ASP A 205 13.06 -3.90 -19.64
CA ASP A 205 14.17 -4.80 -19.34
C ASP A 205 15.21 -4.10 -18.44
N ALA A 206 15.47 -2.81 -18.66
CA ALA A 206 16.34 -2.00 -17.80
C ALA A 206 15.80 -1.92 -16.36
N LEU A 207 14.50 -1.71 -16.19
CA LEU A 207 13.85 -1.73 -14.88
C LEU A 207 13.94 -3.12 -14.22
N ASP A 208 13.72 -4.21 -14.97
CA ASP A 208 13.85 -5.57 -14.45
C ASP A 208 15.28 -5.88 -13.97
N ALA A 209 16.29 -5.40 -14.71
CA ALA A 209 17.70 -5.52 -14.35
C ALA A 209 18.03 -4.76 -13.04
N LEU A 210 17.32 -3.67 -12.75
CA LEU A 210 17.42 -2.91 -11.50
C LEU A 210 16.56 -3.50 -10.36
N GLY A 211 15.95 -4.67 -10.57
CA GLY A 211 15.11 -5.33 -9.57
C GLY A 211 13.72 -4.69 -9.42
N VAL A 212 13.24 -4.00 -10.46
CA VAL A 212 11.92 -3.36 -10.51
C VAL A 212 11.02 -4.13 -11.46
N SER A 213 9.83 -4.50 -11.01
CA SER A 213 8.79 -5.11 -11.83
C SER A 213 7.62 -4.16 -12.02
N LEU A 214 7.08 -4.11 -13.24
CA LEU A 214 5.92 -3.29 -13.57
C LEU A 214 4.63 -4.09 -13.49
N ARG A 215 3.61 -3.47 -12.91
CA ARG A 215 2.23 -3.94 -12.92
C ARG A 215 1.33 -2.89 -13.56
N TYR A 216 0.28 -3.35 -14.22
CA TYR A 216 -0.72 -2.47 -14.80
C TYR A 216 -2.15 -2.83 -14.40
N ALA A 217 -3.04 -1.85 -14.49
CA ALA A 217 -4.48 -2.08 -14.53
C ALA A 217 -5.12 -1.03 -15.45
N THR A 218 -6.30 -1.33 -15.98
CA THR A 218 -7.10 -0.36 -16.72
C THR A 218 -8.45 -0.15 -16.06
N ARG A 219 -8.93 1.10 -16.07
CA ARG A 219 -10.23 1.45 -15.50
C ARG A 219 -10.95 2.44 -16.39
N LYS A 220 -12.18 2.09 -16.80
CA LYS A 220 -13.10 3.04 -17.42
C LYS A 220 -13.71 3.94 -16.34
N MET A 221 -13.59 5.24 -16.53
CA MET A 221 -14.13 6.26 -15.65
C MET A 221 -14.93 7.27 -16.46
N VAL A 222 -15.74 8.06 -15.76
CA VAL A 222 -16.44 9.19 -16.35
C VAL A 222 -15.93 10.44 -15.67
N VAL A 223 -15.29 11.31 -16.44
CA VAL A 223 -14.79 12.60 -15.98
C VAL A 223 -15.89 13.65 -16.16
N LYS A 224 -16.15 14.42 -15.10
CA LYS A 224 -16.96 15.64 -15.16
C LYS A 224 -16.00 16.81 -15.26
N GLY A 225 -16.14 17.64 -16.30
CA GLY A 225 -15.32 18.85 -16.46
C GLY A 225 -15.59 19.89 -15.36
N GLY A 226 -14.66 20.82 -15.18
CA GLY A 226 -14.78 21.92 -14.20
C GLY A 226 -15.79 23.02 -14.58
N VAL A 227 -16.38 22.93 -15.77
CA VAL A 227 -17.35 23.91 -16.29
C VAL A 227 -18.78 23.45 -15.94
N PRO A 228 -19.66 24.32 -15.42
CA PRO A 228 -21.07 24.02 -15.27
C PRO A 228 -21.67 23.56 -16.61
N ASP A 229 -22.45 22.48 -16.62
CA ASP A 229 -23.04 21.83 -17.82
C ASP A 229 -22.09 21.10 -18.79
N ALA A 230 -20.82 20.89 -18.47
CA ALA A 230 -19.98 20.01 -19.27
C ALA A 230 -20.52 18.56 -19.26
N LYS A 231 -20.75 17.99 -20.46
CA LYS A 231 -21.19 16.60 -20.59
C LYS A 231 -20.13 15.65 -20.02
N PRO A 232 -20.52 14.63 -19.23
CA PRO A 232 -19.57 13.67 -18.72
C PRO A 232 -18.87 12.92 -19.86
N MET A 233 -17.54 12.85 -19.82
CA MET A 233 -16.74 12.18 -20.86
C MET A 233 -16.21 10.84 -20.34
N PRO A 234 -16.45 9.71 -21.04
CA PRO A 234 -15.82 8.45 -20.69
C PRO A 234 -14.33 8.53 -20.98
N VAL A 235 -13.51 8.11 -20.02
CA VAL A 235 -12.05 8.04 -20.13
C VAL A 235 -11.58 6.66 -19.70
N THR A 236 -10.55 6.15 -20.36
CA THR A 236 -9.84 4.94 -19.92
C THR A 236 -8.57 5.39 -19.20
N VAL A 237 -8.44 5.05 -17.92
CA VAL A 237 -7.23 5.30 -17.12
C VAL A 237 -6.36 4.06 -17.14
N LEU A 238 -5.10 4.20 -17.56
CA LEU A 238 -4.06 3.18 -17.43
C LEU A 238 -3.25 3.45 -16.16
N TYR A 239 -3.14 2.46 -15.29
CA TYR A 239 -2.24 2.51 -14.14
C TYR A 239 -0.96 1.77 -14.52
N VAL A 240 0.20 2.39 -14.38
CA VAL A 240 1.51 1.75 -14.54
C VAL A 240 2.30 1.94 -13.26
N ILE A 241 2.55 0.86 -12.53
CA ILE A 241 3.08 0.94 -11.17
C ILE A 241 4.32 0.07 -11.04
N ALA A 242 5.40 0.68 -10.55
CA ALA A 242 6.65 -0.02 -10.25
C ALA A 242 6.61 -0.62 -8.83
N PHE A 243 6.97 -1.89 -8.73
CA PHE A 243 7.11 -2.66 -7.48
C PHE A 243 8.49 -3.31 -7.39
N PRO A 244 8.99 -3.60 -6.17
CA PRO A 244 10.19 -4.42 -6.04
C PRO A 244 9.93 -5.82 -6.59
N ARG A 245 10.87 -6.35 -7.36
CA ARG A 245 10.77 -7.68 -7.96
C ARG A 245 10.51 -8.75 -6.89
N GLY A 246 9.51 -9.60 -7.14
CA GLY A 246 9.07 -10.65 -6.23
C GLY A 246 8.17 -10.18 -5.07
N LYS A 247 7.88 -8.89 -4.96
CA LYS A 247 6.97 -8.29 -3.98
C LYS A 247 5.76 -7.64 -4.64
N GLU A 248 5.42 -8.05 -5.86
CA GLU A 248 4.32 -7.47 -6.60
C GLU A 248 2.98 -7.92 -6.01
N PRO A 249 2.05 -7.00 -5.70
CA PRO A 249 0.73 -7.37 -5.26
C PRO A 249 -0.09 -7.92 -6.43
N THR A 250 -1.11 -8.73 -6.12
CA THR A 250 -2.11 -9.17 -7.09
C THR A 250 -3.20 -8.12 -7.32
N GLU A 251 -3.35 -7.17 -6.39
CA GLU A 251 -4.39 -6.15 -6.42
C GLU A 251 -3.94 -4.86 -5.72
N PHE A 252 -4.48 -3.72 -6.16
CA PHE A 252 -4.28 -2.43 -5.49
C PHE A 252 -5.57 -1.62 -5.49
N ALA A 253 -5.71 -0.72 -4.51
CA ALA A 253 -6.88 0.13 -4.37
C ALA A 253 -6.60 1.55 -4.87
N THR A 254 -7.57 2.13 -5.56
CA THR A 254 -7.55 3.51 -6.04
C THR A 254 -8.83 4.23 -5.62
N PRO A 255 -8.79 5.54 -5.38
CA PRO A 255 -10.00 6.31 -5.10
C PRO A 255 -11.04 6.17 -6.23
N ARG A 256 -12.31 6.00 -5.87
CA ARG A 256 -13.41 5.96 -6.87
C ARG A 256 -13.54 7.28 -7.61
N SER A 257 -13.27 8.38 -6.92
CA SER A 257 -13.26 9.74 -7.46
C SER A 257 -11.84 10.31 -7.37
N MET A 258 -11.30 10.75 -8.50
CA MET A 258 -10.09 11.55 -8.55
C MET A 258 -10.48 12.98 -8.91
N PRO A 259 -10.33 13.96 -8.00
CA PRO A 259 -10.52 15.35 -8.36
C PRO A 259 -9.42 15.73 -9.35
N LEU A 260 -9.79 16.03 -10.60
CA LEU A 260 -8.88 16.65 -11.57
C LEU A 260 -8.56 18.05 -11.06
N ARG A 261 -7.39 18.21 -10.44
CA ARG A 261 -6.82 19.52 -10.16
C ARG A 261 -6.05 19.92 -11.41
N TRP A 262 -6.55 20.96 -12.07
CA TRP A 262 -5.88 21.64 -13.17
C TRP A 262 -4.97 22.73 -12.61
#